data_AF-A0AAN9L3X0-F1
#
_entry.id   AF-A0AAN9L3X0-F1
#
_cell.length_a   1.000
_cell.length_b   1.000
_cell.length_c   1.000
_cell.angle_alpha   90.00
_cell.angle_beta   90.00
_cell.angle_gamma   90.00
#
_symmetry.space_group_name_H-M   'P 1'
#
loop_
_entity.id
_entity.type
_entity.pdbx_description
1 polymer ?
#
loop_
_entity_poly.entity_id
_entity_poly.type
_entity_poly.pdbx_seq_one_letter_code
_entity_poly.pdbx_strand_id
1 'polypeptide(L)' 'MLLVYHPSELDMFDQIIDMSKGKQIVMLLDYVGTLSPIVNDPDRAFMSDLMRKRVKKLARCFPTATVTGRCKTRYTILFV' A
#
# COMPACT_ATOMS: atom_id res chain seq x y z
N MET A 1 29.07 -10.14 10.36
CA MET A 1 27.88 -9.30 10.15
C MET A 1 27.25 -9.77 8.85
N LEU A 2 26.24 -10.65 8.92
CA LEU A 2 25.53 -11.13 7.74
C LEU A 2 24.65 -9.98 7.24
N LEU A 3 25.00 -9.39 6.10
CA LEU A 3 24.08 -8.56 5.33
C LEU A 3 22.94 -9.47 4.88
N VAL A 4 21.81 -9.40 5.57
CA VAL A 4 20.60 -10.11 5.16
C VAL A 4 20.11 -9.44 3.89
N TYR A 5 20.27 -10.12 2.75
CA TYR A 5 19.72 -9.68 1.49
C TYR A 5 18.21 -9.88 1.54
N HIS A 6 17.45 -8.79 1.55
CA HIS A 6 16.00 -8.82 1.38
C HIS A 6 15.72 -8.64 -0.12
N PRO A 7 15.24 -9.67 -0.83
CA PRO A 7 14.91 -9.54 -2.25
C PRO A 7 13.82 -8.49 -2.42
N SER A 8 14.01 -7.58 -3.38
CA SER A 8 12.99 -6.59 -3.71
C SER A 8 12.02 -7.17 -4.73
N GLU A 9 10.73 -7.07 -4.47
CA GLU A 9 9.69 -7.45 -5.43
C GLU A 9 9.70 -6.54 -6.68
N LEU A 10 10.29 -5.34 -6.56
CA LEU A 10 10.46 -4.43 -7.70
C LEU A 10 11.42 -4.99 -8.75
N ASP A 11 12.43 -5.77 -8.34
CA ASP A 11 13.35 -6.44 -9.27
C ASP A 11 12.64 -7.52 -10.09
N MET A 12 11.50 -8.02 -9.59
CA MET A 12 10.67 -9.03 -10.24
C MET A 12 9.41 -8.44 -10.90
N PHE A 13 9.30 -7.12 -10.99
CA PHE A 13 8.06 -6.44 -11.39
C PHE A 13 7.54 -6.90 -12.76
N ASP A 14 8.42 -7.04 -13.75
CA ASP A 14 8.04 -7.50 -15.10
C ASP A 14 7.44 -8.91 -15.08
N GLN A 15 7.97 -9.80 -14.23
CA GLN A 15 7.45 -11.15 -14.07
C GLN A 15 6.07 -11.14 -13.42
N ILE A 16 5.87 -10.29 -12.41
CA ILE A 16 4.56 -10.11 -11.75
C ILE A 16 3.53 -9.60 -12.75
N ILE A 17 3.90 -8.62 -13.60
CA ILE A 17 3.03 -8.09 -14.64
C ILE A 17 2.69 -9.17 -15.67
N ASP A 18 3.67 -9.95 -16.13
CA ASP A 18 3.42 -11.04 -17.08
C ASP A 18 2.46 -12.09 -16.52
N MET A 19 2.67 -12.53 -15.27
CA MET A 19 1.78 -13.46 -14.57
C MET A 19 0.37 -12.92 -14.28
N SER A 20 0.20 -11.60 -14.35
CA SER A 20 -1.07 -10.91 -14.11
C SER A 20 -1.92 -10.73 -15.38
N LYS A 21 -1.38 -10.98 -16.57
CA LYS A 21 -2.10 -10.84 -17.84
C LYS A 21 -3.38 -11.69 -17.85
N GLY A 22 -4.49 -11.07 -18.26
CA GLY A 22 -5.80 -11.71 -18.30
C GLY A 22 -6.50 -11.84 -16.94
N LYS A 23 -5.90 -11.37 -15.83
CA LYS A 23 -6.50 -11.39 -14.50
C LYS A 23 -7.04 -10.01 -14.12
N GLN A 24 -8.10 -9.97 -13.33
CA GLN A 24 -8.53 -8.75 -12.68
C GLN A 24 -7.67 -8.50 -11.43
N ILE A 25 -7.06 -7.32 -11.36
CA ILE A 25 -6.17 -6.94 -10.27
C ILE A 25 -6.93 -6.05 -9.30
N VAL A 26 -6.84 -6.37 -8.00
CA VAL A 26 -7.33 -5.54 -6.90
C VAL A 26 -6.13 -5.18 -6.02
N MET A 27 -6.05 -3.91 -5.61
CA MET A 27 -4.97 -3.40 -4.77
C MET A 27 -5.47 -3.25 -3.33
N LEU A 28 -4.93 -4.05 -2.42
CA LEU A 28 -5.17 -3.92 -0.98
C LEU A 28 -3.87 -3.43 -0.33
N LEU A 29 -3.92 -2.24 0.28
CA LEU A 29 -2.73 -1.57 0.81
C LEU A 29 -2.85 -1.42 2.32
N ASP A 30 -1.85 -1.89 3.06
CA ASP A 30 -1.74 -1.55 4.47
C ASP A 30 -1.51 -0.04 4.67
N TYR A 31 -1.87 0.50 5.83
CA TYR A 31 -1.76 1.93 6.10
C TYR A 31 -0.51 2.32 6.90
N VAL A 32 -0.23 1.68 8.05
CA VAL A 32 0.85 2.13 8.96
C VAL A 32 2.16 1.42 8.63
N GLY A 33 3.18 2.18 8.27
CA GLY A 33 4.46 1.63 7.80
C GLY A 33 4.49 1.36 6.30
N THR A 34 3.33 1.41 5.63
CA THR A 34 3.22 1.30 4.17
C THR A 34 2.88 2.65 3.53
N LEU A 35 1.70 3.20 3.80
CA LEU A 35 1.26 4.49 3.23
C LEU A 35 1.52 5.69 4.14
N SER A 36 1.83 5.44 5.41
CA SER A 36 2.21 6.42 6.41
C SER A 36 3.47 5.93 7.14
N PRO A 37 4.30 6.82 7.71
CA PRO A 37 5.49 6.42 8.43
C PRO A 37 5.15 5.60 9.69
N ILE A 38 6.05 4.72 10.09
CA ILE A 38 6.01 4.10 11.42
C ILE A 38 6.37 5.17 12.45
N VAL A 39 5.48 5.40 13.41
CA VAL A 39 5.62 6.43 14.45
C VAL A 39 5.23 5.87 15.81
N ASN A 40 5.80 6.44 16.88
CA ASN A 40 5.55 5.99 18.26
C ASN A 40 4.11 6.23 18.70
N ASP A 41 3.51 7.34 18.27
CA ASP A 41 2.11 7.66 18.48
C ASP A 41 1.32 7.32 17.20
N PRO A 42 0.56 6.21 17.19
CA PRO A 42 -0.19 5.80 16.02
C PRO A 42 -1.09 6.92 15.51
N ASP A 43 -1.76 7.69 16.37
CA ASP A 43 -2.71 8.71 15.93
C ASP A 43 -2.08 9.83 15.10
N ARG A 44 -0.75 9.88 15.05
CA ARG A 44 0.05 10.81 14.23
C ARG A 44 0.62 10.21 12.94
N ALA A 45 0.29 8.96 12.60
CA ALA A 45 0.71 8.35 11.34
C ALA A 45 -0.15 8.89 10.19
N PHE A 46 0.29 10.01 9.61
CA PHE A 46 -0.40 10.63 8.50
C PHE A 46 0.27 10.30 7.17
N MET A 47 -0.55 9.93 6.19
CA MET A 47 -0.13 9.85 4.80
C MET A 47 0.25 11.25 4.30
N SER A 48 1.43 11.38 3.67
CA SER A 48 1.83 12.65 3.05
C SER A 48 0.94 13.00 1.85
N ASP A 49 0.84 14.29 1.50
CA ASP A 49 0.06 14.73 0.33
C ASP A 49 0.57 14.10 -0.97
N LEU A 50 1.88 13.89 -1.07
CA LEU A 50 2.48 13.20 -2.20
C LEU A 50 1.98 11.75 -2.28
N MET A 51 2.02 11.02 -1.17
CA MET A 51 1.53 9.64 -1.13
C MET A 51 0.03 9.57 -1.43
N ARG A 52 -0.76 10.49 -0.88
CA ARG A 52 -2.20 10.60 -1.17
C ARG A 52 -2.48 10.77 -2.66
N LYS A 53 -1.71 11.62 -3.36
CA LYS A 53 -1.81 11.77 -4.82
C LYS A 53 -1.45 10.48 -5.57
N ARG A 54 -0.46 9.72 -5.08
CA ARG A 54 -0.07 8.42 -5.69
C ARG A 54 -1.16 7.37 -5.52
N VAL A 55 -1.70 7.20 -4.33
CA VAL A 55 -2.80 6.25 -4.07
C VAL A 55 -4.04 6.63 -4.89
N LYS A 56 -4.38 7.92 -4.99
CA LYS A 56 -5.49 8.39 -5.85
C LYS A 56 -5.25 8.09 -7.34
N LYS A 57 -4.01 8.15 -7.82
CA LYS A 57 -3.67 7.77 -9.19
C LYS A 57 -3.84 6.26 -9.39
N LEU A 58 -3.40 5.45 -8.43
CA LEU A 58 -3.53 3.98 -8.46
C LEU A 58 -5.01 3.54 -8.47
N ALA A 59 -5.83 4.16 -7.63
CA ALA A 59 -7.27 3.85 -7.52
C ALA A 59 -8.06 4.11 -8.81
N ARG A 60 -7.56 4.97 -9.70
CA ARG A 60 -8.14 5.17 -11.05
C ARG A 60 -7.83 4.04 -12.02
N CYS A 61 -6.78 3.26 -11.74
CA CYS A 61 -6.35 2.15 -12.59
C CYS A 61 -6.92 0.81 -12.11
N PHE A 62 -7.00 0.60 -10.80
CA PHE A 62 -7.44 -0.65 -10.19
C PHE A 62 -8.39 -0.39 -9.02
N PRO A 63 -9.40 -1.25 -8.80
CA PRO A 63 -10.14 -1.27 -7.53
C PRO A 63 -9.13 -1.33 -6.38
N THR A 64 -9.14 -0.29 -5.54
CA THR A 64 -8.13 -0.09 -4.49
C THR A 64 -8.79 0.13 -3.15
N ALA A 65 -8.30 -0.54 -2.12
CA ALA A 65 -8.72 -0.32 -0.75
C ALA A 65 -7.52 -0.23 0.20
N THR A 66 -7.62 0.66 1.18
CA THR A 66 -6.66 0.72 2.29
C THR A 66 -7.15 -0.09 3.48
N VAL A 67 -6.34 -1.04 3.93
CA VAL A 67 -6.56 -1.88 5.11
C VAL A 67 -5.82 -1.25 6.29
N THR A 68 -6.48 -1.14 7.43
CA THR A 68 -5.86 -0.61 8.65
C THR A 68 -6.37 -1.35 9.87
N GLY A 69 -5.47 -1.64 10.81
CA GLY A 69 -5.81 -2.25 12.10
C GLY A 69 -6.42 -1.28 13.11
N ARG A 70 -6.66 -0.01 12.74
CA ARG A 70 -7.25 0.99 13.65
C ARG A 70 -8.74 0.80 13.82
N CYS A 71 -9.24 1.07 15.03
CA CYS A 71 -10.65 0.95 15.37
C CYS A 71 -11.55 1.80 14.47
N LYS A 72 -12.74 1.26 14.18
CA LYS A 72 -13.75 1.70 13.19
C LYS A 72 -14.27 3.13 13.32
N THR A 73 -13.87 3.89 14.33
CA THR A 73 -14.34 5.26 14.50
C THR A 73 -13.93 6.17 13.34
N ARG A 74 -12.97 5.77 12.46
CA ARG A 74 -12.67 6.54 11.24
C ARG A 74 -12.36 5.79 9.93
N TYR A 75 -11.76 4.60 9.89
CA TYR A 75 -11.38 3.98 8.60
C TYR A 75 -11.27 2.46 8.73
N THR A 76 -12.14 1.66 8.10
CA THR A 76 -11.98 0.20 8.05
C THR A 76 -12.35 -0.29 6.67
N ILE A 77 -11.44 -0.08 5.70
CA ILE A 77 -11.68 -0.15 4.24
C ILE A 77 -12.21 1.19 3.74
N LEU A 78 -11.28 2.07 3.36
CA LEU A 78 -11.60 3.20 2.51
C LEU A 78 -11.37 2.73 1.06
N PHE A 79 -12.46 2.59 0.30
CA PHE A 79 -12.35 2.54 -1.16
C PHE A 79 -11.90 3.94 -1.60
N VAL A 80 -10.70 4.02 -2.14
CA VAL A 80 -10.07 5.29 -2.56
C VAL A 80 -10.58 5.70 -3.93
#